data_AF-A0A382LD22-F1
#
_entry.id   AF-A0A382LD22-F1
#
_cell.length_a   1.000
_cell.length_b   1.000
_cell.length_c   1.000
_cell.angle_alpha   90.00
_cell.angle_beta   90.00
_cell.angle_gamma   90.00
#
_symmetry.space_group_name_H-M   'P 1'
#
loop_
_entity.id
_entity.type
_entity.pdbx_description
1 polymer ?
#
loop_
_entity_poly.entity_id
_entity_poly.type
_entity_poly.pdbx_seq_one_letter_code
_entity_poly.pdbx_strand_id
1 'polypeptide(L)' 'MEENHLVLRGGRIIDPANNFDEVADIVIRRGKIQHISEIGVESSGTNTINLKGKW' A
#
# COMPACT_ATOMS: atom_id res chain seq x y z
N MET A 1 13.37 -18.18 0.83
CA MET A 1 13.68 -16.75 0.61
C MET A 1 12.52 -15.99 1.18
N GLU A 2 12.75 -15.07 2.12
CA GLU A 2 11.68 -14.20 2.61
C GLU A 2 11.07 -13.46 1.42
N GLU A 3 9.76 -13.56 1.30
CA GLU A 3 9.04 -12.97 0.19
C GLU A 3 8.97 -11.46 0.47
N ASN A 4 9.75 -10.66 -0.28
CA ASN A 4 9.82 -9.21 -0.09
C ASN A 4 8.46 -8.57 -0.34
N HIS A 5 7.74 -8.35 0.74
CA HIS A 5 6.48 -7.61 0.78
C HIS A 5 6.78 -6.21 1.32
N LEU A 6 6.23 -5.20 0.66
CA LEU A 6 6.26 -3.81 1.11
C LEU A 6 4.83 -3.34 1.27
N VAL A 7 4.50 -2.81 2.45
CA VAL A 7 3.23 -2.15 2.73
C VAL A 7 3.48 -0.67 2.87
N LEU A 8 2.82 0.12 2.03
CA LEU A 8 2.74 1.57 2.15
C LEU A 8 1.43 1.91 2.85
N ARG A 9 1.49 2.50 4.04
CA ARG A 9 0.32 2.61 4.94
C ARG A 9 -0.20 4.04 5.06
N GLY A 10 -1.49 4.24 4.85
CA GLY A 10 -2.22 5.47 5.14
C GLY A 10 -1.86 6.67 4.27
N GLY A 11 -1.39 6.43 3.05
CA GLY A 11 -1.12 7.49 2.06
C GLY A 11 -2.37 7.83 1.26
N ARG A 12 -2.43 9.04 0.69
CA ARG A 12 -3.47 9.40 -0.28
C ARG A 12 -3.05 8.88 -1.66
N ILE A 13 -3.82 7.96 -2.22
CA ILE A 13 -3.55 7.41 -3.55
C ILE A 13 -4.37 8.21 -4.54
N ILE A 14 -3.71 8.75 -5.56
CA ILE A 14 -4.32 9.53 -6.63
C ILE A 14 -4.15 8.75 -7.94
N ASP A 15 -5.22 8.11 -8.40
CA ASP A 15 -5.27 7.36 -9.65
C ASP A 15 -6.47 7.80 -10.52
N PRO A 16 -6.27 8.83 -11.38
CA PRO A 16 -7.33 9.34 -12.25
C PRO A 16 -7.83 8.32 -13.29
N ALA A 17 -7.00 7.34 -13.67
CA ALA A 17 -7.39 6.34 -14.66
C ALA A 17 -8.48 5.39 -14.11
N ASN A 18 -8.55 5.26 -12.78
CA ASN A 18 -9.52 4.43 -12.08
C ASN A 18 -10.52 5.24 -11.23
N ASN A 19 -10.54 6.57 -11.37
CA ASN A 19 -11.37 7.48 -10.57
C ASN A 19 -11.20 7.24 -9.04
N PHE A 20 -9.96 7.04 -8.60
CA PHE A 20 -9.61 6.75 -7.21
C PHE A 20 -8.79 7.91 -6.63
N ASP A 21 -9.30 8.54 -5.56
CA ASP A 21 -8.60 9.61 -4.84
C ASP A 21 -8.94 9.54 -3.35
N GLU A 22 -8.32 8.60 -2.65
CA GLU A 22 -8.68 8.23 -1.28
C GLU A 22 -7.45 7.88 -0.44
N VAL A 23 -7.60 7.89 0.88
CA VAL A 23 -6.56 7.42 1.80
C VAL A 23 -6.65 5.91 1.93
N ALA A 24 -5.58 5.20 1.57
CA ALA A 24 -5.53 3.75 1.60
C ALA A 24 -4.11 3.21 1.79
N ASP A 25 -4.02 1.89 1.96
CA ASP A 25 -2.79 1.13 2.02
C ASP A 25 -2.49 0.48 0.65
N ILE A 26 -1.22 0.43 0.26
CA ILE A 26 -0.75 -0.29 -0.94
C ILE A 26 0.14 -1.45 -0.53
N VAL A 27 -0.18 -2.64 -1.04
CA VAL A 27 0.69 -3.81 -0.89
C VAL A 27 1.43 -4.09 -2.18
N ILE A 28 2.75 -4.08 -2.09
CA ILE A 28 3.66 -4.36 -3.20
C ILE A 28 4.30 -5.72 -2.96
N ARG A 29 4.18 -6.61 -3.94
CA ARG A 29 4.86 -7.91 -3.97
C ARG A 29 5.62 -8.05 -5.27
N ARG A 30 6.90 -8.42 -5.17
CA ARG A 30 7.78 -8.65 -6.34
C ARG A 30 7.76 -7.47 -7.33
N GLY A 31 7.77 -6.24 -6.80
CA GLY A 31 7.78 -4.99 -7.59
C GLY A 31 6.45 -4.63 -8.27
N LYS A 32 5.35 -5.34 -7.98
CA LYS A 32 4.01 -5.04 -8.51
C LYS A 32 3.04 -4.70 -7.38
N ILE A 33 2.10 -3.80 -7.66
CA ILE A 33 0.95 -3.57 -6.80
C ILE A 33 0.11 -4.85 -6.82
N GLN A 34 -0.04 -5.48 -5.66
CA GLN A 34 -0.87 -6.66 -5.51
C GLN A 34 -2.31 -6.26 -5.20
N HIS A 35 -2.51 -5.31 -4.29
CA HIS A 35 -3.82 -4.74 -3.98
C HIS A 35 -3.70 -3.37 -3.29
N ILE A 36 -4.80 -2.63 -3.33
CA ILE A 36 -5.04 -1.40 -2.57
C ILE A 36 -6.14 -1.73 -1.55
N SER A 37 -5.94 -1.36 -0.29
CA SER A 37 -6.86 -1.68 0.80
C SER A 37 -7.16 -0.44 1.64
N GLU A 38 -8.44 -0.17 1.91
CA GLU A 38 -8.85 0.83 2.91
C GLU A 38 -8.63 0.35 4.35
N ILE A 39 -8.51 -0.97 4.56
CA ILE A 39 -8.44 -1.59 5.88
C ILE A 39 -7.02 -2.10 6.12
N GLY A 40 -6.46 -1.71 7.27
CA GLY A 40 -5.07 -1.98 7.67
C GLY A 40 -4.61 -3.39 7.34
N VAL A 41 -3.65 -3.50 6.41
CA VAL A 41 -3.07 -4.79 6.07
C VAL A 41 -2.04 -5.16 7.14
N GLU A 42 -2.44 -6.06 8.04
CA GLU A 42 -1.54 -6.68 9.00
C GLU A 42 -0.86 -7.88 8.32
N SER A 43 0.45 -7.79 8.11
CA SER A 43 1.25 -8.85 7.51
C SER A 43 2.54 -9.03 8.29
N SER A 44 2.64 -10.11 9.07
CA SER A 44 3.85 -10.45 9.83
C SER A 44 5.03 -10.69 8.87
N GLY A 45 6.19 -10.08 9.13
CA GLY A 45 7.39 -10.21 8.29
C GLY A 45 7.41 -9.29 7.06
N THR A 46 6.61 -8.23 7.05
CA THR A 46 6.50 -7.28 5.93
C THR A 46 7.11 -5.93 6.28
N ASN A 47 7.90 -5.36 5.37
CA ASN A 47 8.43 -4.01 5.58
C ASN A 47 7.29 -3.01 5.41
N THR A 48 7.02 -2.21 6.44
CA THR A 48 5.90 -1.26 6.46
C THR A 48 6.42 0.17 6.53
N ILE A 49 5.97 1.02 5.61
CA ILE A 49 6.31 2.44 5.55
C ILE A 49 5.04 3.26 5.84
N ASN A 50 5.11 4.16 6.81
CA ASN A 50 4.02 5.08 7.14
C ASN A 50 4.03 6.27 6.17
N LEU A 51 2.92 6.46 5.45
CA LEU A 51 2.69 7.54 4.50
C LEU A 51 1.60 8.53 4.95
N LYS A 52 1.18 8.50 6.21
CA LYS A 52 0.17 9.44 6.72
C LYS A 52 0.55 10.89 6.41
N GLY A 53 -0.36 11.60 5.75
CA GLY A 53 -0.16 12.99 5.32
C GLY A 53 0.73 13.15 4.07
N LYS A 54 0.98 12.07 3.33
CA LYS A 54 1.70 12.04 2.05
C LYS A 54 0.78 11.54 0.92
N TRP A 55 1.21 11.78 -0.32
CA TRP A 55 0.63 11.25 -1.55
C TRP A 55 1.73 10.65 -2.43
#